data_AF-O15305-F1
#
_entry.id   AF-O15305-F1
#
_cell.length_a   1.000
_cell.length_b   1.000
_cell.length_c   1.000
_cell.angle_alpha   90.00
_cell.angle_beta   90.00
_cell.angle_gamma   90.00
#
_symmetry.space_group_name_H-M   'P 1'
#
loop_
_entity.id
_entity.type
_entity.pdbx_description
1 polymer ?
#
loop_
_entity_poly.entity_id
_entity_poly.type
_entity_poly.pdbx_seq_one_letter_code
_entity_poly.pdbx_strand_id
1 'polypeptide(L)'
;MAAPGPALCLFDVDGTLTAPRQKITKEMDDFLQKLRQKIKIGVVGGSDFEKVQEQLGNDVVEKYDYVFPENGLVAYKDGKLLCRQNIQSHLGEALIQDLINYCLSYIAKIKLPKKRGTFIEFRNGMLNVSPIGRSCSQEERIEFYELDKKENIRQKFVADLRKEFAGKGLTFSIGGQISFDVFPDGWDKRYCLRHVENDGYKTIYFFGDKTMPGGNDHEIFTDPRTMGYSVTAPEDTRRICELLFS
;
A
#
# COMPACT_ATOMS: atom_id res chain seq x y z
N MET A 1 -15.74 20.21 -13.16
CA MET A 1 -15.76 19.61 -14.50
C MET A 1 -14.45 18.90 -14.72
N ALA A 2 -14.49 17.66 -15.21
CA ALA A 2 -13.27 16.91 -15.58
C ALA A 2 -12.45 17.66 -16.65
N ALA A 3 -11.13 17.49 -16.60
CA ALA A 3 -10.23 18.10 -17.57
C ALA A 3 -10.34 17.40 -18.94
N PRO A 4 -10.22 18.12 -20.07
CA PRO A 4 -10.41 17.55 -21.40
C PRO A 4 -9.28 16.58 -21.80
N GLY A 5 -9.66 15.50 -22.49
CA GLY A 5 -8.76 14.48 -23.02
C GLY A 5 -8.92 13.10 -22.36
N PRO A 6 -8.16 12.09 -22.82
CA PRO A 6 -8.16 10.77 -22.19
C PRO A 6 -7.77 10.89 -20.71
N ALA A 7 -8.50 10.22 -19.82
CA ALA A 7 -8.26 10.27 -18.39
C ALA A 7 -8.43 8.89 -17.75
N LEU A 8 -7.88 8.75 -16.55
CA LEU A 8 -7.92 7.55 -15.73
C LEU A 8 -8.35 7.92 -14.30
N CYS A 9 -9.24 7.14 -13.69
CA CYS A 9 -9.48 7.17 -12.26
C CYS A 9 -8.81 5.98 -11.59
N LEU A 10 -7.88 6.24 -10.68
CA LEU A 10 -7.31 5.27 -9.76
C LEU A 10 -7.98 5.39 -8.40
N PHE A 11 -8.37 4.25 -7.83
CA PHE A 11 -8.99 4.17 -6.52
C PHE A 11 -8.13 3.33 -5.59
N ASP A 12 -7.91 3.81 -4.38
CA ASP A 12 -7.63 2.89 -3.27
C ASP A 12 -8.80 1.91 -3.08
N VAL A 13 -8.57 0.78 -2.41
CA VAL A 13 -9.58 -0.27 -2.25
C VAL A 13 -10.33 -0.16 -0.92
N ASP A 14 -9.62 -0.31 0.20
CA ASP A 14 -10.20 -0.54 1.53
C ASP A 14 -10.54 0.78 2.22
N GLY A 15 -11.82 1.09 2.40
CA GLY A 15 -12.29 2.39 2.90
C GLY A 15 -12.67 3.37 1.78
N THR A 16 -12.14 3.17 0.57
CA THR A 16 -12.41 4.00 -0.61
C THR A 16 -13.50 3.42 -1.52
N LEU A 17 -13.43 2.12 -1.84
CA LEU A 17 -14.44 1.41 -2.65
C LEU A 17 -15.29 0.46 -1.81
N THR A 18 -14.74 0.00 -0.69
CA THR A 18 -15.41 -0.93 0.23
C THR A 18 -15.49 -0.33 1.62
N ALA A 19 -16.46 -0.78 2.41
CA ALA A 19 -16.38 -0.60 3.86
C ALA A 19 -15.15 -1.35 4.39
N PRO A 20 -14.48 -0.88 5.46
CA PRO A 20 -13.23 -1.49 5.93
C PRO A 20 -13.33 -3.01 6.14
N ARG A 21 -12.48 -3.74 5.40
CA ARG A 21 -12.34 -5.19 5.33
C ARG A 21 -13.58 -5.95 4.83
N GLN A 22 -14.44 -5.28 4.05
CA GLN A 22 -15.64 -5.89 3.49
C GLN A 22 -15.58 -5.98 1.97
N LYS A 23 -16.50 -6.76 1.40
CA LYS A 23 -16.70 -6.86 -0.04
C LYS A 23 -17.43 -5.61 -0.56
N ILE A 24 -17.09 -5.21 -1.78
CA ILE A 24 -17.78 -4.12 -2.50
C ILE A 24 -19.27 -4.39 -2.58
N THR A 25 -20.06 -3.32 -2.41
CA THR A 25 -21.51 -3.41 -2.56
C THR A 25 -21.88 -3.54 -4.03
N LYS A 26 -22.98 -4.23 -4.33
CA LYS A 26 -23.49 -4.32 -5.71
C LYS A 26 -23.74 -2.95 -6.32
N GLU A 27 -24.27 -2.03 -5.51
CA GLU A 27 -24.51 -0.67 -5.92
C GLU A 27 -23.23 0.04 -6.37
N MET A 28 -22.12 -0.11 -5.64
CA MET A 28 -20.84 0.51 -5.98
C MET A 28 -20.20 -0.15 -7.21
N ASP A 29 -20.31 -1.47 -7.32
CA ASP A 29 -19.86 -2.22 -8.50
C ASP A 29 -20.57 -1.75 -9.77
N ASP A 30 -21.91 -1.68 -9.75
CA ASP A 30 -22.73 -1.20 -10.86
C ASP A 30 -22.38 0.27 -11.23
N PHE A 31 -22.13 1.12 -10.23
CA PHE A 31 -21.71 2.51 -10.45
C PHE A 31 -20.35 2.58 -11.17
N LEU A 32 -19.35 1.83 -10.73
CA LEU A 32 -18.01 1.83 -11.32
C LEU A 32 -18.05 1.30 -12.76
N GLN A 33 -18.84 0.25 -13.04
CA GLN A 33 -18.99 -0.25 -14.41
C GLN A 33 -19.66 0.78 -15.34
N LYS A 34 -20.60 1.58 -14.81
CA LYS A 34 -21.19 2.71 -15.55
C LYS A 34 -20.17 3.83 -15.75
N LEU A 35 -19.37 4.17 -14.74
CA LEU A 35 -18.30 5.15 -14.83
C LEU A 35 -17.27 4.75 -15.89
N ARG A 36 -16.92 3.46 -15.96
CA ARG A 36 -15.98 2.89 -16.92
C ARG A 36 -16.34 3.14 -18.39
N GLN A 37 -17.63 3.35 -18.69
CA GLN A 37 -18.08 3.68 -20.05
C GLN A 37 -17.64 5.08 -20.50
N LYS A 38 -17.32 5.98 -19.56
CA LYS A 38 -16.91 7.36 -19.83
C LYS A 38 -15.41 7.59 -19.65
N ILE A 39 -14.81 6.88 -18.70
CA ILE A 39 -13.40 7.06 -18.29
C ILE A 39 -12.79 5.71 -17.91
N LYS A 40 -11.51 5.51 -18.18
CA LYS A 40 -10.81 4.30 -17.73
C LYS A 40 -10.73 4.29 -16.19
N ILE A 41 -10.85 3.10 -15.59
CA ILE A 41 -10.78 2.94 -14.13
C ILE A 41 -9.74 1.90 -13.73
N GLY A 42 -9.09 2.12 -12.60
CA GLY A 42 -8.14 1.17 -12.03
C GLY A 42 -8.13 1.21 -10.51
N VAL A 43 -7.60 0.17 -9.90
CA VAL A 43 -7.49 0.04 -8.45
C VAL A 43 -6.06 -0.17 -8.01
N VAL A 44 -5.68 0.38 -6.85
CA VAL A 44 -4.37 0.22 -6.24
C VAL A 44 -4.51 -0.06 -4.74
N GLY A 45 -3.77 -1.03 -4.22
CA GLY A 45 -3.83 -1.35 -2.80
C GLY A 45 -2.54 -2.02 -2.32
N GLY A 46 -2.25 -1.90 -1.03
CA GLY A 46 -1.07 -2.53 -0.42
C GLY A 46 -1.23 -4.04 -0.16
N SER A 47 -2.45 -4.57 -0.33
CA SER A 47 -2.75 -6.00 -0.14
C SER A 47 -2.38 -6.82 -1.37
N ASP A 48 -2.26 -8.13 -1.20
CA ASP A 48 -2.06 -9.08 -2.31
C ASP A 48 -3.31 -9.19 -3.22
N PHE A 49 -3.14 -9.87 -4.35
CA PHE A 49 -4.19 -9.98 -5.37
C PHE A 49 -5.40 -10.75 -4.85
N GLU A 50 -5.18 -11.81 -4.06
CA GLU A 50 -6.21 -12.62 -3.43
C GLU A 50 -7.10 -11.76 -2.52
N LYS A 51 -6.50 -10.89 -1.70
CA LYS A 51 -7.25 -9.97 -0.85
C LYS A 51 -8.01 -8.90 -1.65
N VAL A 52 -7.47 -8.47 -2.78
CA VAL A 52 -8.19 -7.59 -3.71
C VAL A 52 -9.38 -8.33 -4.33
N GLN A 53 -9.24 -9.61 -4.68
CA GLN A 53 -10.34 -10.43 -5.20
C GLN A 53 -11.44 -10.67 -4.15
N GLU A 54 -11.07 -10.90 -2.89
CA GLU A 54 -12.04 -11.01 -1.79
C GLU A 54 -12.91 -9.75 -1.67
N GLN A 55 -12.30 -8.58 -1.88
CA GLN A 55 -12.98 -7.29 -1.76
C GLN A 55 -13.76 -6.89 -3.02
N LEU A 56 -13.21 -7.09 -4.22
CA LEU A 56 -13.78 -6.56 -5.46
C LEU A 56 -14.42 -7.63 -6.37
N GLY A 57 -14.29 -8.89 -6.01
CA GLY A 57 -14.73 -10.04 -6.81
C GLY A 57 -13.57 -10.76 -7.51
N ASN A 58 -13.75 -12.05 -7.76
CA ASN A 58 -12.73 -12.89 -8.40
C ASN A 58 -12.43 -12.46 -9.85
N ASP A 59 -13.39 -11.79 -10.48
CA ASP A 59 -13.38 -11.19 -11.82
C ASP A 59 -12.81 -9.76 -11.84
N VAL A 60 -12.11 -9.33 -10.79
CA VAL A 60 -11.57 -7.95 -10.66
C VAL A 60 -10.78 -7.49 -11.90
N VAL A 61 -10.01 -8.37 -12.54
CA VAL A 61 -9.20 -8.02 -13.73
C VAL A 61 -10.04 -7.77 -14.99
N GLU A 62 -11.30 -8.19 -14.99
CA GLU A 62 -12.27 -7.91 -16.05
C GLU A 62 -13.04 -6.62 -15.77
N LYS A 63 -13.25 -6.30 -14.49
CA LYS A 63 -14.02 -5.14 -14.02
C LYS A 63 -13.28 -3.81 -14.11
N TYR A 64 -11.96 -3.83 -13.99
CA TYR A 64 -11.11 -2.64 -14.00
C TYR A 64 -10.09 -2.73 -15.14
N ASP A 65 -9.76 -1.59 -15.73
CA ASP A 65 -8.77 -1.52 -16.80
C ASP A 65 -7.35 -1.75 -16.27
N TYR A 66 -7.10 -1.34 -15.02
CA TYR A 66 -5.87 -1.60 -14.29
C TYR A 66 -6.14 -2.16 -12.89
N VAL A 67 -5.35 -3.14 -12.48
CA VAL A 67 -5.39 -3.69 -11.10
C VAL A 67 -3.97 -3.74 -10.57
N PHE A 68 -3.71 -3.02 -9.48
CA PHE A 68 -2.38 -2.83 -8.88
C PHE A 68 -2.33 -3.31 -7.41
N PRO A 69 -2.37 -4.65 -7.17
CA PRO A 69 -2.06 -5.19 -5.85
C PRO A 69 -0.61 -4.92 -5.46
N GLU A 70 -0.32 -4.99 -4.16
CA GLU A 70 1.00 -4.72 -3.60
C GLU A 70 1.61 -3.41 -4.13
N ASN A 71 0.81 -2.33 -4.12
CA ASN A 71 1.15 -0.99 -4.64
C ASN A 71 1.51 -0.94 -6.13
N GLY A 72 1.15 -1.96 -6.92
CA GLY A 72 1.51 -2.08 -8.33
C GLY A 72 2.80 -2.87 -8.58
N LEU A 73 3.37 -3.52 -7.56
CA LEU A 73 4.42 -4.52 -7.76
C LEU A 73 3.90 -5.72 -8.54
N VAL A 74 2.64 -6.07 -8.33
CA VAL A 74 1.85 -6.87 -9.26
C VAL A 74 0.96 -5.90 -10.05
N ALA A 75 0.95 -6.03 -11.36
CA ALA A 75 0.16 -5.16 -12.22
C ALA A 75 -0.60 -5.97 -13.26
N TYR A 76 -1.90 -5.71 -13.39
CA TYR A 76 -2.74 -6.17 -14.49
C TYR A 76 -3.21 -4.99 -15.31
N LYS A 77 -3.27 -5.19 -16.63
CA LYS A 77 -3.83 -4.25 -17.60
C LYS A 77 -4.68 -5.01 -18.61
N ASP A 78 -5.91 -4.55 -18.82
CA ASP A 78 -6.86 -5.16 -19.77
C ASP A 78 -6.98 -6.69 -19.59
N GLY A 79 -7.13 -7.14 -18.33
CA GLY A 79 -7.24 -8.56 -17.97
C GLY A 79 -5.93 -9.36 -17.97
N LYS A 80 -4.81 -8.78 -18.42
CA LYS A 80 -3.52 -9.48 -18.56
C LYS A 80 -2.53 -9.06 -17.49
N LEU A 81 -1.77 -10.04 -16.97
CA LEU A 81 -0.64 -9.77 -16.08
C LEU A 81 0.45 -9.02 -16.85
N LEU A 82 0.75 -7.80 -16.42
CA LEU A 82 1.76 -6.93 -17.01
C LEU A 82 3.14 -7.20 -16.39
N CYS A 83 3.23 -7.24 -15.06
CA CYS A 83 4.48 -7.53 -14.37
C CYS A 83 4.25 -8.07 -12.95
N ARG A 84 5.29 -8.72 -12.43
CA ARG A 84 5.46 -9.02 -11.00
C ARG A 84 6.89 -8.66 -10.62
N GLN A 85 7.06 -7.77 -9.66
CA GLN A 85 8.35 -7.37 -9.10
C GLN A 85 8.45 -7.81 -7.64
N ASN A 86 9.66 -8.12 -7.16
CA ASN A 86 9.92 -8.43 -5.77
C ASN A 86 11.21 -7.78 -5.25
N ILE A 87 11.28 -7.61 -3.94
CA ILE A 87 12.30 -6.81 -3.27
C ILE A 87 13.71 -7.35 -3.47
N GLN A 88 13.88 -8.68 -3.51
CA GLN A 88 15.18 -9.31 -3.73
C GLN A 88 15.68 -9.17 -5.17
N SER A 89 14.79 -9.17 -6.15
CA SER A 89 15.17 -8.90 -7.55
C SER A 89 15.58 -7.45 -7.76
N HIS A 90 14.99 -6.52 -6.98
CA HIS A 90 15.32 -5.09 -7.07
C HIS A 90 16.56 -4.70 -6.27
N LEU A 91 16.69 -5.14 -5.02
CA LEU A 91 17.79 -4.78 -4.13
C LEU A 91 19.02 -5.71 -4.27
N GLY A 92 18.81 -6.92 -4.78
CA GLY A 92 19.82 -7.97 -4.81
C GLY A 92 19.94 -8.73 -3.49
N GLU A 93 20.24 -10.02 -3.59
CA GLU A 93 20.33 -10.94 -2.44
C GLU A 93 21.33 -10.51 -1.37
N ALA A 94 22.45 -9.91 -1.76
CA ALA A 94 23.46 -9.46 -0.80
C ALA A 94 22.92 -8.38 0.13
N LEU A 95 22.27 -7.34 -0.41
CA LEU A 95 21.69 -6.26 0.40
C LEU A 95 20.51 -6.75 1.25
N ILE A 96 19.70 -7.67 0.71
CA ILE A 96 18.63 -8.32 1.47
C ILE A 96 19.19 -9.07 2.68
N GLN A 97 20.25 -9.86 2.48
CA GLN A 97 20.89 -10.59 3.57
C GLN A 97 21.54 -9.65 4.59
N ASP A 98 22.18 -8.56 4.15
CA ASP A 98 22.73 -7.55 5.06
C ASP A 98 21.64 -6.93 5.96
N LEU A 99 20.50 -6.55 5.38
CA LEU A 99 19.34 -6.04 6.11
C LEU A 99 18.80 -7.06 7.12
N ILE A 100 18.61 -8.31 6.69
CA ILE A 100 18.08 -9.39 7.55
C ILE A 100 19.05 -9.67 8.70
N ASN A 101 20.34 -9.81 8.40
CA ASN A 101 21.38 -10.11 9.38
C ASN A 101 21.51 -9.01 10.43
N TYR A 102 21.47 -7.74 9.98
CA TYR A 102 21.47 -6.59 10.88
C TYR A 102 20.23 -6.61 11.78
N CYS A 103 19.04 -6.78 11.19
CA CYS A 103 17.79 -6.81 11.95
C CYS A 103 17.75 -7.93 12.99
N LEU A 104 18.15 -9.15 12.63
CA LEU A 104 18.22 -10.28 13.55
C LEU A 104 19.19 -10.00 14.72
N SER A 105 20.39 -9.49 14.40
CA SER A 105 21.41 -9.16 15.39
C SER A 105 20.96 -8.03 16.33
N TYR A 106 20.25 -7.04 15.80
CA TYR A 106 19.69 -5.93 16.57
C TYR A 106 18.58 -6.43 17.51
N ILE A 107 17.60 -7.18 16.98
CA ILE A 107 16.45 -7.71 17.75
C ILE A 107 16.93 -8.64 18.87
N ALA A 108 17.99 -9.42 18.66
CA ALA A 108 18.56 -10.29 19.69
C ALA A 108 18.99 -9.52 20.96
N LYS A 109 19.46 -8.27 20.80
CA LYS A 109 19.98 -7.42 21.88
C LYS A 109 18.87 -6.70 22.66
N ILE A 110 17.69 -6.50 22.07
CA ILE A 110 16.56 -5.84 22.75
C ILE A 110 16.01 -6.78 23.82
N LYS A 111 15.95 -6.32 25.07
CA LYS A 111 15.24 -7.02 26.15
C LYS A 111 13.79 -6.52 26.21
N LEU A 112 12.85 -7.45 26.10
CA LEU A 112 11.41 -7.19 26.15
C LEU A 112 10.78 -8.12 27.20
N PRO A 113 9.62 -7.76 27.78
CA PRO A 113 8.88 -8.65 28.66
C PRO A 113 8.56 -10.00 28.00
N LYS A 114 8.27 -9.98 26.70
CA LYS A 114 7.92 -11.16 25.89
C LYS A 114 8.53 -11.05 24.50
N LYS A 115 8.94 -12.20 23.95
CA LYS A 115 9.27 -12.42 22.54
C LYS A 115 8.56 -13.67 22.06
N ARG A 116 8.14 -13.66 20.80
CA ARG A 116 7.43 -14.78 20.16
C ARG A 116 8.20 -15.21 18.92
N GLY A 117 7.59 -15.19 17.75
CA GLY A 117 8.21 -15.56 16.49
C GLY A 117 7.80 -14.62 15.37
N THR A 118 8.31 -14.88 14.16
CA THR A 118 8.11 -14.01 12.99
C THR A 118 8.57 -12.58 13.28
N PHE A 119 9.85 -12.45 13.68
CA PHE A 119 10.50 -11.16 13.91
C PHE A 119 10.74 -10.39 12.61
N ILE A 120 10.94 -11.13 11.52
CA ILE A 120 11.04 -10.61 10.17
C ILE A 120 10.06 -11.45 9.34
N GLU A 121 9.10 -10.78 8.71
CA GLU A 121 8.20 -11.37 7.72
C GLU A 121 8.61 -10.83 6.34
N PHE A 122 8.99 -11.75 5.45
CA PHE A 122 9.37 -11.43 4.08
C PHE A 122 8.12 -11.39 3.20
N ARG A 123 7.86 -10.24 2.56
CA ARG A 123 6.78 -10.06 1.59
C ARG A 123 7.38 -9.69 0.22
N ASN A 124 6.59 -9.73 -0.87
CA ASN A 124 7.14 -9.41 -2.19
C ASN A 124 7.69 -7.98 -2.23
N GLY A 125 6.99 -7.02 -1.63
CA GLY A 125 7.35 -5.60 -1.66
C GLY A 125 8.20 -5.08 -0.52
N MET A 126 8.34 -5.83 0.57
CA MET A 126 8.82 -5.27 1.83
C MET A 126 9.29 -6.35 2.80
N LEU A 127 10.12 -5.93 3.77
CA LEU A 127 10.37 -6.67 5.00
C LEU A 127 9.54 -6.02 6.11
N ASN A 128 8.65 -6.77 6.74
CA ASN A 128 7.98 -6.33 7.96
C ASN A 128 8.79 -6.81 9.18
N VAL A 129 9.29 -5.88 9.98
CA VAL A 129 10.16 -6.15 11.13
C VAL A 129 9.42 -5.84 12.43
N SER A 130 9.43 -6.79 13.36
CA SER A 130 8.75 -6.71 14.66
C SER A 130 9.68 -7.15 15.80
N PRO A 131 10.05 -6.25 16.73
CA PRO A 131 10.92 -6.62 17.87
C PRO A 131 10.34 -7.70 18.80
N ILE A 132 9.02 -7.68 19.02
CA ILE A 132 8.31 -8.70 19.81
C ILE A 132 8.06 -9.99 19.00
N GLY A 133 7.96 -9.89 17.67
CA GLY A 133 7.53 -10.95 16.77
C GLY A 133 6.03 -10.88 16.47
N ARG A 134 5.63 -11.12 15.22
CA ARG A 134 4.23 -10.97 14.75
C ARG A 134 3.28 -12.05 15.25
N SER A 135 3.78 -13.18 15.74
CA SER A 135 2.96 -14.26 16.29
C SER A 135 2.53 -14.03 17.76
N CYS A 136 2.59 -12.80 18.26
CA CYS A 136 2.13 -12.44 19.59
C CYS A 136 0.60 -12.41 19.72
N SER A 137 0.10 -12.65 20.93
CA SER A 137 -1.32 -12.53 21.24
C SER A 137 -1.78 -11.06 21.19
N GLN A 138 -3.09 -10.83 21.29
CA GLN A 138 -3.64 -9.49 21.33
C GLN A 138 -3.25 -8.74 22.61
N GLU A 139 -3.23 -9.43 23.75
CA GLU A 139 -2.79 -8.87 25.04
C GLU A 139 -1.30 -8.49 24.99
N GLU A 140 -0.47 -9.36 24.42
CA GLU A 140 0.97 -9.14 24.25
C GLU A 140 1.28 -7.98 23.30
N ARG A 141 0.47 -7.84 22.24
CA ARG A 141 0.53 -6.71 21.31
C ARG A 141 0.26 -5.39 22.02
N ILE A 142 -0.76 -5.34 22.89
CA ILE A 142 -1.09 -4.14 23.67
C ILE A 142 0.03 -3.83 24.68
N GLU A 143 0.54 -4.84 25.37
CA GLU A 143 1.66 -4.69 26.31
C GLU A 143 2.91 -4.12 25.61
N PHE A 144 3.27 -4.67 24.44
CA PHE A 144 4.38 -4.13 23.64
C PHE A 144 4.11 -2.71 23.18
N TYR A 145 2.90 -2.40 22.73
CA TYR A 145 2.57 -1.06 22.23
C TYR A 145 2.70 0.01 23.32
N GLU A 146 2.21 -0.28 24.54
CA GLU A 146 2.37 0.64 25.68
C GLU A 146 3.82 0.79 26.14
N LEU A 147 4.62 -0.29 26.03
CA LEU A 147 6.06 -0.21 26.28
C LEU A 147 6.78 0.61 25.20
N ASP A 148 6.47 0.37 23.94
CA ASP A 148 7.08 1.05 22.79
C ASP A 148 6.79 2.55 22.79
N LYS A 149 5.60 2.99 23.23
CA LYS A 149 5.32 4.41 23.44
C LYS A 149 6.22 5.06 24.49
N LYS A 150 6.60 4.34 25.54
CA LYS A 150 7.44 4.85 26.62
C LYS A 150 8.92 4.83 26.24
N GLU A 151 9.36 3.75 25.59
CA GLU A 151 10.77 3.46 25.33
C GLU A 151 11.23 3.82 23.90
N ASN A 152 10.28 4.09 23.00
CA ASN A 152 10.50 4.38 21.57
C ASN A 152 11.37 3.32 20.87
N ILE A 153 11.08 2.04 21.11
CA ILE A 153 11.90 0.90 20.66
C ILE A 153 11.97 0.86 19.13
N ARG A 154 10.82 0.92 18.45
CA ARG A 154 10.76 0.89 16.99
C ARG A 154 11.40 2.13 16.37
N GLN A 155 11.18 3.30 16.96
CA GLN A 155 11.76 4.55 16.46
C GLN A 155 13.29 4.56 16.56
N LYS A 156 13.86 4.10 17.68
CA LYS A 156 15.32 3.94 17.84
C LYS A 156 15.87 2.96 16.81
N PHE A 157 15.21 1.81 16.64
CA PHE A 157 15.65 0.79 15.69
C PHE A 157 15.60 1.31 14.23
N VAL A 158 14.53 2.00 13.83
CA VAL A 158 14.42 2.60 12.50
C VAL A 158 15.48 3.69 12.28
N ALA A 159 15.79 4.50 13.30
CA ALA A 159 16.84 5.51 13.20
C ALA A 159 18.22 4.87 12.96
N ASP A 160 18.52 3.79 13.68
CA ASP A 160 19.78 3.05 13.54
C ASP A 160 19.87 2.34 12.18
N LEU A 161 18.78 1.72 11.71
CA LEU A 161 18.70 1.15 10.36
C LEU A 161 18.92 2.21 9.28
N ARG A 162 18.31 3.39 9.42
CA ARG A 162 18.47 4.49 8.46
C ARG A 162 19.91 4.98 8.39
N LYS A 163 20.62 4.99 9.53
CA LYS A 163 22.04 5.34 9.59
C LYS A 163 22.90 4.25 8.94
N GLU A 164 22.68 2.99 9.30
CA GLU A 164 23.48 1.86 8.82
C GLU A 164 23.35 1.68 7.30
N PHE A 165 22.13 1.78 6.77
CA PHE A 165 21.82 1.58 5.36
C PHE A 165 21.63 2.89 4.60
N ALA A 166 22.27 3.97 5.06
CA ALA A 166 22.22 5.27 4.40
C ALA A 166 22.71 5.15 2.94
N GLY A 167 21.96 5.76 2.02
CA GLY A 167 22.28 5.75 0.59
C GLY A 167 21.94 4.45 -0.15
N LYS A 168 21.29 3.47 0.50
CA LYS A 168 20.88 2.20 -0.14
C LYS A 168 19.48 2.24 -0.78
N GLY A 169 18.82 3.41 -0.80
CA GLY A 169 17.51 3.58 -1.42
C GLY A 169 16.38 2.87 -0.66
N LEU A 170 16.36 2.99 0.67
CA LEU A 170 15.41 2.32 1.54
C LEU A 170 14.55 3.32 2.32
N THR A 171 13.24 3.06 2.30
CA THR A 171 12.24 3.73 3.12
C THR A 171 11.84 2.84 4.28
N PHE A 172 11.60 3.48 5.43
CA PHE A 172 11.18 2.83 6.67
C PHE A 172 9.87 3.47 7.14
N SER A 173 8.86 2.65 7.43
CA SER A 173 7.55 3.12 7.89
C SER A 173 7.12 2.41 9.17
N ILE A 174 6.96 3.14 10.26
CA ILE A 174 6.44 2.59 11.51
C ILE A 174 4.92 2.57 11.44
N GLY A 175 4.35 1.36 11.37
CA GLY A 175 2.91 1.15 11.21
C GLY A 175 2.32 0.27 12.31
N GLY A 176 1.10 0.60 12.74
CA GLY A 176 0.38 -0.16 13.75
C GLY A 176 1.09 -0.23 15.10
N GLN A 177 0.94 -1.36 15.78
CA GLN A 177 1.31 -1.48 17.20
C GLN A 177 2.64 -2.17 17.48
N ILE A 178 3.12 -3.03 16.59
CA ILE A 178 4.25 -3.94 16.89
C ILE A 178 5.39 -3.92 15.87
N SER A 179 5.16 -3.42 14.66
CA SER A 179 6.10 -3.59 13.55
C SER A 179 6.42 -2.27 12.86
N PHE A 180 7.36 -2.34 11.95
CA PHE A 180 7.64 -1.34 10.93
C PHE A 180 8.02 -2.05 9.62
N ASP A 181 7.78 -1.40 8.50
CA ASP A 181 8.08 -1.91 7.16
C ASP A 181 9.38 -1.29 6.65
N VAL A 182 10.17 -2.11 5.93
CA VAL A 182 11.36 -1.72 5.17
C VAL A 182 11.12 -2.05 3.72
N PHE A 183 11.19 -1.06 2.84
CA PHE A 183 10.93 -1.24 1.41
C PHE A 183 11.79 -0.26 0.59
N PRO A 184 12.03 -0.54 -0.70
CA PRO A 184 12.79 0.36 -1.55
C PRO A 184 12.07 1.71 -1.74
N ASP A 185 12.83 2.77 -1.94
CA ASP A 185 12.28 4.11 -2.14
C ASP A 185 11.28 4.13 -3.31
N GLY A 186 10.12 4.74 -3.09
CA GLY A 186 9.05 4.84 -4.08
C GLY A 186 8.23 3.56 -4.30
N TRP A 187 8.36 2.54 -3.44
CA TRP A 187 7.51 1.34 -3.42
C TRP A 187 6.21 1.50 -2.61
N ASP A 188 5.87 2.73 -2.22
CA ASP A 188 4.51 3.12 -1.84
C ASP A 188 3.58 3.13 -3.08
N LYS A 189 2.32 3.58 -2.91
CA LYS A 189 1.32 3.56 -3.99
C LYS A 189 1.76 4.32 -5.25
N ARG A 190 2.71 5.27 -5.18
CA ARG A 190 3.28 5.92 -6.38
C ARG A 190 3.95 4.92 -7.33
N TYR A 191 4.34 3.74 -6.85
CA TYR A 191 4.95 2.70 -7.68
C TYR A 191 4.07 2.36 -8.89
N CYS A 192 2.73 2.33 -8.72
CA CYS A 192 1.80 1.99 -9.79
C CYS A 192 1.74 3.02 -10.93
N LEU A 193 2.12 4.28 -10.67
CA LEU A 193 2.04 5.37 -11.65
C LEU A 193 2.90 5.10 -12.89
N ARG A 194 4.00 4.34 -12.73
CA ARG A 194 4.87 3.90 -13.84
C ARG A 194 4.12 3.10 -14.92
N HIS A 195 3.03 2.44 -14.54
CA HIS A 195 2.26 1.55 -15.41
C HIS A 195 1.19 2.30 -16.21
N VAL A 196 0.95 3.59 -15.90
CA VAL A 196 -0.13 4.39 -16.51
C VAL A 196 0.35 5.71 -17.08
N GLU A 197 1.50 6.24 -16.64
CA GLU A 197 1.99 7.57 -17.05
C GLU A 197 2.30 7.68 -18.56
N ASN A 198 2.53 6.55 -19.23
CA ASN A 198 2.85 6.49 -20.65
C ASN A 198 1.66 6.11 -21.55
N ASP A 199 0.46 5.94 -20.99
CA ASP A 199 -0.74 5.49 -21.72
C ASP A 199 -1.55 6.64 -22.35
N GLY A 200 -0.98 7.84 -22.40
CA GLY A 200 -1.59 9.00 -23.07
C GLY A 200 -2.69 9.71 -22.27
N TYR A 201 -2.84 9.39 -20.98
CA TYR A 201 -3.77 10.10 -20.09
C TYR A 201 -3.31 11.54 -19.87
N LYS A 202 -4.21 12.49 -20.09
CA LYS A 202 -4.03 13.92 -19.75
C LYS A 202 -4.22 14.18 -18.27
N THR A 203 -5.07 13.39 -17.62
CA THR A 203 -5.35 13.51 -16.19
C THR A 203 -5.45 12.12 -15.56
N ILE A 204 -4.75 11.93 -14.45
CA ILE A 204 -4.87 10.75 -13.60
C ILE A 204 -5.51 11.23 -12.30
N TYR A 205 -6.75 10.85 -12.07
CA TYR A 205 -7.45 11.09 -10.81
C TYR A 205 -7.06 10.00 -9.82
N PHE A 206 -6.82 10.38 -8.57
CA PHE A 206 -6.61 9.42 -7.49
C PHE A 206 -7.62 9.65 -6.37
N PHE A 207 -8.28 8.60 -5.91
CA PHE A 207 -9.23 8.62 -4.80
C PHE A 207 -8.71 7.74 -3.66
N GLY A 208 -8.65 8.27 -2.43
CA GLY A 208 -8.16 7.53 -1.26
C GLY A 208 -8.70 8.06 0.06
N ASP A 209 -8.73 7.23 1.10
CA ASP A 209 -9.24 7.57 2.43
C ASP A 209 -8.15 8.05 3.39
N LYS A 210 -6.89 7.63 3.19
CA LYS A 210 -5.75 7.89 4.07
C LYS A 210 -4.73 8.82 3.45
N THR A 211 -5.19 9.99 3.03
CA THR A 211 -4.42 10.99 2.27
C THR A 211 -3.59 11.95 3.13
N MET A 212 -3.79 11.96 4.44
CA MET A 212 -3.02 12.79 5.39
C MET A 212 -1.59 12.26 5.58
N PRO A 213 -0.60 13.12 5.94
CA PRO A 213 0.76 12.68 6.21
C PRO A 213 0.83 11.48 7.18
N GLY A 214 1.50 10.40 6.75
CA GLY A 214 1.58 9.13 7.47
C GLY A 214 0.48 8.11 7.09
N GLY A 215 -0.53 8.52 6.32
CA GLY A 215 -1.47 7.61 5.66
C GLY A 215 -0.86 7.01 4.41
N ASN A 216 -1.27 5.79 4.06
CA ASN A 216 -0.72 5.03 2.93
C ASN A 216 -1.15 5.55 1.55
N ASP A 217 -2.05 6.53 1.47
CA ASP A 217 -2.40 7.23 0.24
C ASP A 217 -1.67 8.55 0.05
N HIS A 218 -0.98 9.05 1.07
CA HIS A 218 -0.45 10.41 1.07
C HIS A 218 0.51 10.68 -0.09
N GLU A 219 1.46 9.77 -0.32
CA GLU A 219 2.48 9.94 -1.33
C GLU A 219 1.91 9.90 -2.75
N ILE A 220 0.93 9.03 -3.03
CA ILE A 220 0.27 9.00 -4.35
C ILE A 220 -0.68 10.20 -4.51
N PHE A 221 -1.39 10.58 -3.46
CA PHE A 221 -2.33 11.71 -3.47
C PHE A 221 -1.62 13.05 -3.73
N THR A 222 -0.40 13.21 -3.22
CA THR A 222 0.42 14.42 -3.39
C THR A 222 1.35 14.36 -4.60
N ASP A 223 1.43 13.23 -5.31
CA ASP A 223 2.29 13.09 -6.48
C ASP A 223 1.81 14.02 -7.61
N PRO A 224 2.69 14.82 -8.23
CA PRO A 224 2.33 15.81 -9.24
C PRO A 224 1.68 15.21 -10.50
N ARG A 225 1.80 13.89 -10.72
CA ARG A 225 1.12 13.19 -11.81
C ARG A 225 -0.37 12.97 -11.55
N THR A 226 -0.84 13.18 -10.32
CA THR A 226 -2.21 12.88 -9.92
C THR A 226 -3.01 14.13 -9.53
N MET A 227 -4.33 14.05 -9.73
CA MET A 227 -5.31 14.93 -9.12
C MET A 227 -5.97 14.17 -7.97
N GLY A 228 -5.48 14.39 -6.75
CA GLY A 228 -5.95 13.71 -5.55
C GLY A 228 -7.31 14.19 -5.04
N TYR A 229 -8.20 13.25 -4.75
CA TYR A 229 -9.48 13.43 -4.08
C TYR A 229 -9.54 12.59 -2.82
N SER A 230 -9.54 13.24 -1.66
CA SER A 230 -9.74 12.54 -0.40
C SER A 230 -11.21 12.18 -0.25
N VAL A 231 -11.47 10.94 0.16
CA VAL A 231 -12.81 10.43 0.45
C VAL A 231 -12.86 9.92 1.89
N THR A 232 -14.04 9.73 2.44
CA THR A 232 -14.20 9.13 3.78
C THR A 232 -14.86 7.76 3.77
N ALA A 233 -15.52 7.41 2.66
CA ALA A 233 -16.28 6.18 2.48
C ALA A 233 -16.64 5.97 0.99
N PRO A 234 -17.10 4.77 0.58
CA PRO A 234 -17.53 4.50 -0.79
C PRO A 234 -18.61 5.44 -1.33
N GLU A 235 -19.51 5.91 -0.46
CA GLU A 235 -20.57 6.85 -0.81
C GLU A 235 -19.99 8.21 -1.22
N ASP A 236 -18.92 8.64 -0.55
CA ASP A 236 -18.24 9.89 -0.87
C ASP A 236 -17.46 9.78 -2.18
N THR A 237 -16.80 8.65 -2.42
CA THR A 237 -16.16 8.33 -3.71
C THR A 237 -17.16 8.46 -4.85
N ARG A 238 -18.35 7.87 -4.71
CA ARG A 238 -19.41 7.99 -5.70
C ARG A 238 -19.83 9.44 -5.91
N ARG A 239 -20.16 10.16 -4.83
CA ARG A 239 -20.62 11.56 -4.88
C ARG A 239 -19.63 12.45 -5.63
N ILE A 240 -18.33 12.29 -5.37
CA ILE A 240 -17.29 13.07 -6.05
C ILE A 240 -17.18 12.66 -7.53
N CYS A 241 -17.20 11.36 -7.83
CA CYS A 241 -17.19 10.87 -9.21
C CYS A 241 -18.40 11.38 -10.01
N GLU A 242 -19.60 11.38 -9.41
CA GLU A 242 -20.79 11.97 -10.01
C GLU A 242 -20.59 13.46 -10.28
N LEU A 243 -20.06 14.24 -9.32
CA LEU A 243 -19.80 15.67 -9.53
C LEU A 243 -18.80 15.95 -10.67
N LEU A 244 -17.81 15.07 -10.87
CA LEU A 244 -16.74 15.28 -11.84
C LEU A 244 -17.09 14.80 -13.26
N PHE A 245 -17.79 13.66 -13.35
CA PHE A 245 -17.96 12.90 -14.60
C PHE A 245 -19.42 12.69 -15.01
N SER A 246 -20.40 13.30 -14.32
CA SER A 246 -21.80 13.28 -14.76
C SER A 246 -21.98 13.90 -16.13
#